data_AF-A0A7N2MAH6-F1
#
_entry.id   AF-A0A7N2MAH6-F1
#
_cell.length_a   1.000
_cell.length_b   1.000
_cell.length_c   1.000
_cell.angle_alpha   90.00
_cell.angle_beta   90.00
_cell.angle_gamma   90.00
#
_symmetry.space_group_name_H-M   'P 1'
#
loop_
_entity.id
_entity.type
_entity.pdbx_description
1 polymer ?
#
loop_
_entity_poly.entity_id
_entity_poly.type
_entity_poly.pdbx_seq_one_letter_code
_entity_poly.pdbx_strand_id
1 'polypeptide(L)' 'MASLDHSTSTDIDDSTTTTLDSKEDNNKETELQFSYDEETLVIRMFNLVGERWSLIAGRIPGRTAEEIEKYWNSRYSTSE' A
#
# COMPACT_ATOMS: atom_id res chain seq x y z
N MET A 1 -49.28 -11.76 35.06
CA MET A 1 -48.62 -12.12 33.78
C MET A 1 -47.74 -10.93 33.42
N ALA A 2 -46.43 -11.04 33.65
CA ALA A 2 -45.50 -9.92 33.53
C ALA A 2 -45.11 -9.70 32.06
N SER A 3 -45.12 -8.44 31.62
CA SER A 3 -44.60 -8.01 30.32
C SER A 3 -43.15 -7.55 30.47
N LEU A 4 -42.46 -7.56 29.33
CA LEU A 4 -41.31 -6.73 28.98
C LEU A 4 -39.93 -7.19 29.49
N ASP A 5 -39.18 -7.83 28.61
CA ASP A 5 -37.78 -7.50 28.41
C ASP A 5 -37.58 -7.06 26.95
N HIS A 6 -37.05 -5.86 26.77
CA HIS A 6 -36.37 -5.45 25.55
C HIS A 6 -34.89 -5.42 25.92
N SER A 7 -34.13 -6.43 25.52
CA SER A 7 -32.68 -6.42 25.70
C SER A 7 -32.06 -5.42 24.72
N THR A 8 -31.75 -4.24 25.24
CA THR A 8 -30.81 -3.30 24.63
C THR A 8 -29.46 -3.53 25.29
N SER A 9 -28.48 -4.03 24.53
CA SER A 9 -27.07 -3.97 24.95
C SER A 9 -26.27 -3.45 23.78
N THR A 10 -25.97 -2.16 23.85
CA THR A 10 -24.95 -1.48 23.08
C THR A 10 -23.72 -1.39 23.96
N ASP A 11 -22.65 -2.11 23.62
CA ASP A 11 -21.31 -1.91 24.16
C ASP A 11 -20.36 -1.91 22.95
N ILE A 12 -20.03 -0.73 22.43
CA ILE A 12 -18.81 0.05 22.69
C ILE A 12 -17.67 -0.37 21.76
N ASP A 13 -17.40 0.58 20.87
CA ASP A 13 -16.27 0.77 19.95
C ASP A 13 -14.93 0.75 20.70
N ASP A 14 -14.01 -0.10 20.26
CA ASP A 14 -12.56 0.15 20.31
C ASP A 14 -11.85 -0.81 19.37
N SER A 15 -11.50 -0.31 18.18
CA SER A 15 -10.28 -0.71 17.47
C SER A 15 -9.96 0.35 16.44
N THR A 16 -9.32 1.39 16.96
CA THR A 16 -8.12 2.03 16.41
C THR A 16 -7.98 2.15 14.90
N THR A 17 -7.92 3.42 14.50
CA THR A 17 -7.09 4.01 13.43
C THR A 17 -7.57 3.83 12.00
N THR A 18 -8.40 4.79 11.59
CA THR A 18 -8.16 5.73 10.49
C THR A 18 -7.30 5.22 9.34
N THR A 19 -7.92 5.07 8.17
CA THR A 19 -7.46 5.60 6.86
C THR A 19 -8.70 5.51 5.95
N LEU A 20 -9.62 6.49 5.96
CA LEU A 20 -9.65 7.61 4.99
C LEU A 20 -8.71 7.37 3.82
N ASP A 21 -9.20 6.95 2.66
CA ASP A 21 -9.42 7.78 1.46
C ASP A 21 -9.18 6.77 0.30
N SER A 22 -9.75 6.77 -0.90
CA SER A 22 -10.58 7.67 -1.66
C SER A 22 -11.13 6.87 -2.84
N LYS A 23 -12.14 7.41 -3.53
CA LYS A 23 -12.35 7.06 -4.95
C LYS A 23 -11.08 7.47 -5.68
N GLU A 24 -10.42 6.55 -6.37
CA GLU A 24 -9.34 6.94 -7.26
C GLU A 24 -9.49 6.24 -8.61
N ASP A 25 -9.34 7.08 -9.63
CA ASP A 25 -9.78 6.89 -10.99
C ASP A 25 -9.09 5.72 -11.69
N ASN A 26 -9.88 4.87 -12.34
CA ASN A 26 -9.39 3.86 -13.28
C ASN A 26 -8.86 4.54 -14.55
N ASN A 27 -7.66 5.09 -14.51
CA ASN A 27 -6.89 5.38 -15.71
C ASN A 27 -5.74 4.38 -15.82
N LYS A 28 -5.80 3.57 -16.88
CA LYS A 28 -4.92 2.45 -17.19
C LYS A 28 -3.47 2.89 -17.36
N GLU A 29 -2.57 2.34 -16.56
CA GLU A 29 -1.24 1.98 -17.05
C GLU A 29 -0.74 0.78 -16.24
N THR A 30 -0.09 -0.17 -16.91
CA THR A 30 0.20 -1.53 -16.43
C THR A 30 0.78 -1.55 -15.01
N GLU A 31 -0.09 -1.77 -14.03
CA GLU A 31 0.26 -1.86 -12.63
C GLU A 31 1.09 -3.13 -12.43
N LEU A 32 2.41 -2.95 -12.29
CA LEU A 32 3.21 -4.00 -11.69
C LEU A 32 2.69 -4.17 -10.28
N GLN A 33 2.00 -5.28 -10.02
CA GLN A 33 1.50 -5.57 -8.68
C GLN A 33 2.69 -5.84 -7.77
N PHE A 34 3.01 -4.89 -6.90
CA PHE A 34 3.95 -5.06 -5.79
C PHE A 34 3.14 -5.28 -4.50
N SER A 35 3.61 -6.19 -3.65
CA SER A 35 3.07 -6.32 -2.29
C SER A 35 3.48 -5.09 -1.47
N TYR A 36 2.66 -4.71 -0.50
CA TYR A 36 2.96 -3.63 0.45
C TYR A 36 4.38 -3.74 1.06
N ASP A 37 4.83 -4.95 1.36
CA ASP A 37 6.18 -5.20 1.87
C ASP A 37 7.26 -4.87 0.85
N GLU A 38 7.04 -5.23 -0.42
CA GLU A 38 7.95 -4.93 -1.52
C GLU A 38 8.00 -3.43 -1.78
N GLU A 39 6.84 -2.77 -1.84
CA GLU A 39 6.74 -1.30 -2.02
C GLU A 39 7.48 -0.56 -0.91
N THR A 40 7.25 -0.95 0.34
CA THR A 40 7.93 -0.38 1.51
C THR A 40 9.45 -0.55 1.40
N LEU A 41 9.89 -1.71 0.90
CA LEU A 41 11.32 -1.96 0.69
C LEU A 41 11.88 -1.12 -0.45
N VAL A 42 11.17 -0.98 -1.58
CA VAL A 42 11.58 -0.12 -2.69
C VAL A 42 11.74 1.32 -2.20
N ILE A 43 10.73 1.89 -1.52
CA ILE A 43 10.76 3.27 -1.01
C ILE A 43 11.91 3.46 -0.04
N ARG A 44 12.07 2.55 0.94
CA ARG A 44 13.14 2.64 1.94
C ARG A 44 14.51 2.55 1.29
N MET A 45 14.70 1.63 0.36
CA MET A 45 15.98 1.46 -0.33
C MET A 45 16.27 2.63 -1.25
N PHE A 46 15.30 3.13 -2.01
CA PHE A 46 15.46 4.32 -2.86
C PHE A 46 15.90 5.53 -2.04
N ASN A 47 15.30 5.77 -0.87
CA ASN A 47 15.73 6.84 0.04
C ASN A 47 17.17 6.67 0.56
N LEU A 48 17.70 5.44 0.61
CA LEU A 48 19.04 5.13 1.08
C LEU A 48 20.09 5.15 -0.03
N VAL A 49 19.74 4.64 -1.22
CA VAL A 49 20.68 4.39 -2.31
C VAL A 49 20.40 5.14 -3.61
N GLY A 50 19.23 5.78 -3.74
CA GLY A 50 18.74 6.41 -4.97
C GLY A 50 18.32 5.39 -6.02
N GLU A 51 18.47 5.75 -7.29
CA GLU A 51 18.16 4.95 -8.49
C GLU A 51 19.09 3.74 -8.71
N ARG A 52 19.74 3.23 -7.66
CA ARG A 52 20.60 2.05 -7.74
C ARG A 52 19.77 0.77 -7.75
N TRP A 53 18.97 0.58 -8.80
CA TRP A 53 17.97 -0.49 -8.94
C TRP A 53 18.51 -1.89 -8.69
N SER A 54 19.72 -2.21 -9.20
CA SER A 54 20.35 -3.51 -8.97
C SER A 54 20.62 -3.80 -7.48
N LEU A 55 20.91 -2.78 -6.66
CA LEU A 55 21.06 -2.94 -5.21
C LEU A 55 19.72 -3.14 -4.52
N ILE A 56 18.67 -2.48 -5.00
CA ILE A 56 17.31 -2.61 -4.45
C ILE A 56 16.75 -4.00 -4.76
N ALA A 57 16.89 -4.45 -6.02
CA ALA A 57 16.48 -5.79 -6.46
C ALA A 57 17.16 -6.90 -5.66
N GLY A 58 18.44 -6.72 -5.30
CA GLY A 58 19.16 -7.65 -4.42
C GLY A 58 18.55 -7.83 -3.01
N ARG A 59 17.60 -6.97 -2.61
CA ARG A 59 16.87 -7.06 -1.33
C ARG A 59 15.43 -7.54 -1.48
N ILE A 60 14.86 -7.53 -2.68
CA ILE A 60 13.48 -7.95 -2.94
C ILE A 60 13.53 -9.25 -3.75
N PRO A 61 13.46 -10.42 -3.10
CA PRO A 61 13.54 -11.70 -3.80
C PRO A 61 12.38 -11.83 -4.78
N GLY A 62 12.68 -12.21 -6.02
CA GLY A 62 11.68 -12.35 -7.07
C GLY A 62 11.39 -11.07 -7.86
N ARG A 63 12.04 -9.95 -7.54
CA ARG A 63 12.01 -8.72 -8.35
C ARG A 63 13.33 -8.46 -9.04
N THR A 64 13.24 -7.97 -10.27
CA THR A 64 14.42 -7.51 -11.02
C THR A 64 14.58 -5.99 -10.90
N ALA A 65 15.78 -5.51 -11.25
CA ALA A 65 16.06 -4.08 -11.25
C ALA A 65 15.14 -3.32 -12.21
N GLU A 66 14.86 -3.92 -13.38
CA GLU A 66 13.99 -3.36 -14.42
C GLU A 66 12.54 -3.23 -13.95
N GLU A 67 12.02 -4.22 -13.21
CA GLU A 67 10.67 -4.17 -12.65
C GLU A 67 10.53 -3.06 -11.61
N ILE A 68 11.53 -2.89 -10.75
CA ILE A 68 11.53 -1.86 -9.71
C ILE A 68 11.65 -0.46 -10.33
N GLU A 69 12.52 -0.29 -11.32
CA GLU A 69 12.64 0.95 -12.08
C GLU A 69 11.30 1.32 -12.76
N LYS A 70 10.65 0.34 -13.39
CA LYS A 70 9.35 0.55 -14.04
C LYS A 70 8.25 0.89 -13.03
N TYR A 71 8.21 0.21 -11.88
CA TYR A 71 7.29 0.52 -10.78
C TYR A 71 7.49 1.95 -10.30
N TRP A 72 8.74 2.35 -10.05
CA TRP A 72 9.06 3.68 -9.56
C TRP A 72 8.67 4.77 -10.56
N ASN A 73 9.06 4.62 -11.83
CA ASN A 73 8.70 5.58 -12.86
C ASN A 73 7.18 5.68 -13.07
N SER A 74 6.47 4.56 -13.02
CA SER A 74 5.01 4.55 -13.17
C SER A 74 4.29 5.21 -11.99
N ARG A 75 4.85 5.16 -10.77
CA ARG A 75 4.18 5.61 -9.54
C ARG A 75 4.59 7.02 -9.10
N TYR A 76 5.82 7.44 -9.42
CA TYR A 76 6.41 8.70 -8.96
C TYR A 76 6.79 9.67 -10.09
N SER A 77 6.87 9.23 -11.35
CA SER A 77 7.19 10.14 -12.49
C SER A 77 5.94 10.77 -13.12
N THR A 78 4.73 10.46 -12.66
CA THR A 78 3.49 11.12 -13.13
C THR A 78 3.31 12.48 -12.43
N SER A 79 4.17 13.44 -12.73
CA SER A 79 3.90 14.86 -12.47
C SER A 79 4.78 15.76 -13.34
N GLU A 80 4.30 16.05 -14.54
CA GLU A 80 4.33 17.41 -15.14
C GLU A 80 3.17 17.58 -16.13
#